data_AF-A0A1S8XJY3-F1
#
_entry.id   AF-A0A1S8XJY3-F1
#
_cell.length_a   1.000
_cell.length_b   1.000
_cell.length_c   1.000
_cell.angle_alpha   90.00
_cell.angle_beta   90.00
_cell.angle_gamma   90.00
#
_symmetry.space_group_name_H-M   'P 1'
#
loop_
_entity.id
_entity.type
_entity.pdbx_description
1 polymer ?
#
loop_
_entity_poly.entity_id
_entity_poly.type
_entity_poly.pdbx_seq_one_letter_code
_entity_poly.pdbx_strand_id
1 'polypeptide(L)'
;MSPAVWSWIAAGVSVSGLWIGGISPRYGWIYGILSQFVWAAYGLSTDQPGMVALSVAFVGIYARNLWRWRGTRFQPATKTAVVSTGTEQAQ
;
A
#
# COMPACT_ATOMS: atom_id res chain seq x y z
N MET A 1 -6.01 26.07 3.69
CA MET A 1 -4.59 25.73 3.40
C MET A 1 -4.30 26.08 1.95
N SER A 2 -3.06 26.43 1.60
CA SER A 2 -2.74 26.71 0.20
C SER A 2 -2.75 25.42 -0.63
N PRO A 3 -3.05 25.48 -1.94
CA PRO A 3 -2.97 24.33 -2.82
C PRO A 3 -1.60 23.64 -2.80
N ALA A 4 -0.53 24.43 -2.63
CA ALA A 4 0.83 23.92 -2.53
C ALA A 4 1.03 22.99 -1.33
N VAL A 5 0.44 23.31 -0.16
CA VAL A 5 0.52 22.46 1.03
C VAL A 5 -0.14 21.11 0.77
N TRP A 6 -1.32 21.10 0.12
CA TRP A 6 -2.00 19.86 -0.22
C TRP A 6 -1.22 19.00 -1.21
N SER A 7 -0.56 19.60 -2.20
CA SER A 7 0.31 18.87 -3.12
C SER A 7 1.50 18.20 -2.42
N TRP A 8 2.15 18.90 -1.48
CA TRP A 8 3.25 18.31 -0.69
C TRP A 8 2.77 17.18 0.22
N ILE A 9 1.61 17.34 0.86
CA ILE A 9 0.99 16.28 1.64
C ILE A 9 0.68 15.06 0.77
N ALA A 10 0.05 15.26 -0.40
CA ALA A 10 -0.28 14.18 -1.32
C ALA A 10 0.97 13.44 -1.83
N ALA A 11 2.04 14.18 -2.15
CA ALA A 11 3.31 13.60 -2.54
C ALA A 11 3.93 12.78 -1.41
N GLY A 12 4.00 13.32 -0.19
CA GLY A 12 4.52 12.62 0.98
C GLY A 12 3.73 11.35 1.30
N VAL A 13 2.41 11.40 1.20
CA VAL A 13 1.54 10.24 1.42
C VAL A 13 1.75 9.18 0.34
N SER A 14 1.93 9.59 -0.91
CA SER A 14 2.12 8.64 -2.02
C SER A 14 3.48 7.92 -1.92
N VAL A 15 4.56 8.67 -1.65
CA VAL A 15 5.91 8.11 -1.52
C VAL A 15 5.99 7.18 -0.29
N SER A 16 5.45 7.60 0.84
CA SER A 16 5.46 6.78 2.06
C SER A 16 4.63 5.50 1.88
N GLY A 17 3.51 5.58 1.15
CA GLY A 17 2.69 4.40 0.86
C GLY A 17 3.39 3.38 -0.01
N LEU A 18 4.12 3.85 -1.03
CA LEU A 18 4.93 2.97 -1.89
C LEU A 18 6.04 2.30 -1.08
N TRP A 19 6.75 3.05 -0.26
CA TRP A 19 7.84 2.52 0.56
C TRP A 19 7.36 1.49 1.58
N ILE A 20 6.30 1.81 2.33
CA ILE A 20 5.75 0.92 3.38
C ILE A 20 5.10 -0.32 2.77
N GLY A 21 4.41 -0.17 1.62
CA GLY A 21 3.81 -1.29 0.89
C GLY A 21 4.84 -2.29 0.37
N GLY A 22 6.05 -1.83 0.04
CA GLY A 22 7.15 -2.70 -0.38
C GLY A 22 7.81 -3.50 0.76
N ILE A 23 7.71 -3.02 2.01
CA ILE A 23 8.32 -3.70 3.17
C ILE A 23 7.47 -4.88 3.62
N SER A 24 6.17 -4.66 3.80
CA SER A 24 5.26 -5.77 4.13
C SER A 24 3.82 -5.47 3.71
N PRO A 25 3.04 -6.49 3.32
CA PRO A 25 1.62 -6.34 3.02
C PRO A 25 0.83 -5.79 4.21
N ARG A 26 1.15 -6.22 5.44
CA ARG A 26 0.41 -5.81 6.65
C ARG A 26 0.57 -4.32 6.94
N TYR A 27 1.81 -3.81 6.89
CA TYR A 27 2.06 -2.38 7.07
C TYR A 27 1.45 -1.56 5.92
N GLY A 28 1.47 -2.09 4.69
CA GLY A 28 0.77 -1.48 3.55
C GLY A 28 -0.73 -1.29 3.79
N TRP A 29 -1.42 -2.30 4.34
CA TRP A 29 -2.85 -2.18 4.65
C TRP A 29 -3.15 -1.17 5.76
N ILE A 30 -2.36 -1.17 6.85
CA ILE A 30 -2.52 -0.18 7.93
C ILE A 30 -2.28 1.24 7.40
N TYR A 31 -1.22 1.41 6.62
CA TYR A 31 -0.91 2.69 5.98
C TYR A 31 -2.02 3.13 5.03
N GLY A 32 -2.58 2.20 4.24
CA GLY A 32 -3.74 2.46 3.39
C GLY A 32 -4.89 3.08 4.16
N ILE A 33 -5.25 2.55 5.33
CA ILE A 33 -6.29 3.11 6.21
C ILE A 33 -5.90 4.52 6.65
N LEU A 34 -4.66 4.72 7.13
CA LEU A 34 -4.19 6.03 7.58
C LEU A 34 -4.22 7.10 6.48
N SER A 35 -3.84 6.71 5.26
CA SER A 35 -3.84 7.61 4.10
C SER A 35 -5.24 8.12 3.74
N GLN A 36 -6.29 7.33 3.98
CA GLN A 36 -7.66 7.74 3.67
C GLN A 36 -8.16 8.86 4.58
N PHE A 37 -7.63 9.03 5.80
CA PHE A 37 -7.95 10.21 6.61
C PHE A 37 -7.43 11.49 5.96
N VAL A 38 -6.26 11.43 5.31
CA VAL A 38 -5.69 12.57 4.57
C VAL A 38 -6.54 12.88 3.34
N TRP A 39 -6.93 11.87 2.58
CA TRP A 39 -7.78 12.05 1.39
C TRP A 39 -9.20 12.50 1.75
N ALA A 40 -9.77 12.01 2.85
CA ALA A 40 -11.06 12.50 3.36
C ALA A 40 -10.96 13.96 3.82
N ALA A 41 -9.90 14.33 4.54
CA ALA A 41 -9.67 15.72 4.93
C ALA A 41 -9.49 16.64 3.70
N TYR A 42 -8.78 16.17 2.67
CA TYR A 42 -8.67 16.88 1.41
C TYR A 42 -10.04 17.07 0.73
N GLY A 43 -10.83 16.00 0.62
CA GLY A 43 -12.18 16.05 0.05
C GLY A 43 -13.12 16.99 0.79
N LEU A 44 -13.08 16.99 2.13
CA LEU A 44 -13.82 17.94 2.96
C LEU A 44 -13.35 19.38 2.76
N SER A 45 -12.03 19.61 2.61
CA SER A 45 -11.48 20.95 2.41
C SER A 45 -11.73 21.53 1.01
N THR A 46 -12.10 20.69 0.05
CA THR A 46 -12.32 21.05 -1.36
C THR A 46 -13.77 20.87 -1.79
N ASP A 47 -14.68 20.62 -0.85
CA ASP A 47 -16.11 20.36 -1.09
C ASP A 47 -16.37 19.24 -2.13
N GLN A 48 -15.59 18.16 -2.06
CA GLN A 48 -15.70 16.99 -2.94
C GLN A 48 -16.30 15.79 -2.19
N PRO A 49 -17.63 15.66 -2.10
CA PRO A 49 -18.28 14.60 -1.35
C PRO A 49 -17.97 13.20 -1.92
N GLY A 50 -17.76 13.09 -3.23
CA GLY A 50 -17.37 11.83 -3.88
C GLY A 50 -16.02 11.31 -3.38
N MET A 51 -15.09 12.22 -3.03
CA MET A 51 -13.79 11.84 -2.50
C MET A 51 -13.88 11.30 -1.08
N VAL A 52 -14.76 11.89 -0.26
CA VAL A 52 -15.03 11.40 1.11
C VAL A 52 -15.68 10.00 1.06
N ALA A 53 -16.68 9.81 0.19
CA ALA A 53 -17.32 8.51 0.01
C ALA A 53 -16.33 7.44 -0.48
N LEU A 54 -15.46 7.79 -1.42
CA LEU A 54 -14.38 6.92 -1.90
C LEU A 54 -13.42 6.55 -0.76
N SER A 55 -13.04 7.51 0.08
CA SER A 55 -12.17 7.25 1.23
C SER A 55 -12.78 6.28 2.23
N VAL A 56 -14.07 6.40 2.52
CA VAL A 56 -14.79 5.43 3.39
C VAL A 56 -14.77 4.03 2.78
N ALA A 57 -15.03 3.92 1.47
CA ALA A 57 -14.98 2.63 0.78
C ALA A 57 -13.59 1.99 0.85
N PHE A 58 -12.53 2.77 0.62
CA PHE A 58 -11.15 2.29 0.73
C PHE A 58 -10.79 1.85 2.15
N VAL A 59 -11.20 2.58 3.18
CA VAL A 59 -11.00 2.15 4.57
C VAL A 59 -11.63 0.78 4.81
N GLY A 60 -12.85 0.55 4.34
CA GLY A 60 -13.53 -0.75 4.44
C GLY A 60 -12.75 -1.89 3.75
N ILE A 61 -12.25 -1.64 2.54
CA ILE A 61 -11.46 -2.63 1.78
C ILE A 61 -10.12 -2.91 2.49
N TYR A 62 -9.41 -1.89 2.92
CA TYR A 62 -8.13 -2.05 3.62
C TYR A 62 -8.30 -2.72 4.98
N ALA A 63 -9.34 -2.40 5.74
CA ALA A 63 -9.67 -3.09 6.99
C ALA A 63 -9.98 -4.57 6.76
N ARG A 64 -10.79 -4.88 5.73
CA ARG A 64 -11.07 -6.27 5.33
C ARG A 64 -9.79 -7.01 4.94
N ASN A 65 -8.91 -6.40 4.16
CA ASN A 65 -7.66 -7.02 3.76
C ASN A 65 -6.71 -7.19 4.95
N LEU A 66 -6.59 -6.18 5.81
CA LEU A 66 -5.81 -6.29 7.04
C LEU A 66 -6.28 -7.49 7.89
N TRP A 67 -7.59 -7.69 8.00
CA TRP A 67 -8.17 -8.81 8.73
C TRP A 67 -8.00 -10.16 8.03
N ARG A 68 -8.14 -10.19 6.70
CA ARG A 68 -7.99 -11.42 5.89
C ARG A 68 -6.54 -11.92 5.84
N TRP A 69 -5.58 -11.00 5.82
CA TRP A 69 -4.16 -11.31 5.59
C TRP A 69 -3.30 -11.20 6.88
N ARG A 70 -3.92 -11.11 8.06
CA ARG A 70 -3.24 -10.98 9.37
C ARG A 70 -2.27 -12.10 9.72
N GLY A 71 -2.41 -13.28 9.12
CA GLY A 71 -1.57 -14.47 9.38
C GLY A 71 -0.59 -14.81 8.28
N THR A 72 -0.58 -14.07 7.16
CA THR A 72 0.26 -14.40 6.01
C THR A 72 1.65 -13.81 6.22
N ARG A 73 2.66 -14.65 6.44
CA ARG A 73 4.07 -14.22 6.42
C ARG A 73 4.45 -13.94 4.97
N PHE A 74 4.81 -12.70 4.67
CA PHE A 74 5.38 -12.37 3.38
C PHE A 74 6.71 -13.11 3.25
N GLN A 75 6.76 -14.13 2.40
CA GLN A 75 8.02 -14.69 1.92
C GLN A 75 8.41 -13.85 0.71
N PRO A 76 9.49 -13.05 0.79
CA PRO A 76 10.10 -12.50 -0.42
C PRO A 76 10.36 -13.70 -1.34
N ALA A 77 10.05 -13.58 -2.63
CA ALA A 77 10.34 -14.65 -3.58
C ALA A 77 11.83 -15.00 -3.44
N THR A 78 12.13 -16.12 -2.78
CA THR A 78 13.48 -16.64 -2.70
C THR A 78 13.90 -16.77 -4.14
N LYS A 79 14.91 -16.00 -4.56
CA LYS A 79 15.48 -16.07 -5.89
C LYS A 79 15.95 -17.51 -6.03
N THR A 80 15.12 -18.36 -6.64
CA THR A 80 15.49 -19.74 -6.94
C THR A 80 16.70 -19.60 -7.84
N ALA A 81 17.88 -19.78 -7.25
CA ALA A 81 19.08 -19.99 -8.02
C ALA A 81 18.77 -21.20 -8.86
N VAL A 82 18.51 -20.98 -10.15
CA VAL A 82 18.51 -22.03 -11.15
C VAL A 82 19.93 -22.55 -11.15
N VAL A 83 20.24 -23.44 -10.21
CA VAL A 83 21.41 -24.30 -10.28
C VAL A 83 21.10 -25.22 -11.43
N SER A 84 21.51 -24.80 -12.62
CA SER A 84 21.64 -25.65 -13.79
C SER A 84 22.66 -26.72 -13.44
N THR A 85 22.21 -27.77 -12.77
CA THR A 85 22.96 -29.02 -12.64
C THR A 85 22.78 -29.74 -13.98
N GLY A 86 23.43 -29.20 -15.02
CA GLY A 86 23.61 -29.87 -16.29
C GLY A 86 24.68 -30.93 -16.09
N THR A 87 24.23 -32.09 -15.64
CA THR A 87 24.74 -33.43 -15.95
C THR A 87 26.07 -33.45 -16.71
N GLU A 88 27.15 -33.54 -15.91
CA GLU A 88 28.38 -34.22 -16.26
C GLU A 88 28.10 -35.75 -16.26
N GLN A 89 27.38 -36.23 -17.28
CA GLN A 89 27.24 -37.64 -17.68
C GLN A 89 27.06 -37.63 -19.22
N ALA A 90 27.80 -38.35 -20.05
CA ALA A 90 28.54 -39.57 -19.86
C ALA A 90 29.68 -39.67 -20.91
N GLN A 91 30.77 -40.31 -20.47
CA GLN A 91 31.60 -41.30 -21.17
C GLN A 91 32.00 -41.07 -22.62
#